data_AF-A0A645CIC2-F1
#
_entry.id   AF-A0A645CIC2-F1
#
_cell.length_a   1.000
_cell.length_b   1.000
_cell.length_c   1.000
_cell.angle_alpha   90.00
_cell.angle_beta   90.00
_cell.angle_gamma   90.00
#
_symmetry.space_group_name_H-M   'P 1'
#
loop_
_entity.id
_entity.type
_entity.pdbx_description
1 polymer ?
#
loop_
_entity_poly.entity_id
_entity_poly.type
_entity_poly.pdbx_seq_one_letter_code
_entity_poly.pdbx_strand_id
1 'polypeptide(L)' 'MDYKLPKTGLTINNLIAKEDYYFVYPTDFHHYMAKFRDSFQHGGISLEEMIIPVVELEPK' A
#
# COMPACT_ATOMS: atom_id res chain seq x y z
N MET A 1 4.22 4.71 19.67
CA MET A 1 4.20 3.33 19.09
C MET A 1 2.79 2.96 18.62
N ASP A 2 1.94 3.95 18.38
CA ASP A 2 0.48 3.80 18.35
C ASP A 2 -0.04 3.15 17.07
N TYR A 3 0.74 3.23 15.99
CA TYR A 3 0.41 2.66 14.69
C TYR A 3 0.84 1.19 14.50
N LYS A 4 1.48 0.57 15.51
CA LYS A 4 1.93 -0.84 15.48
C LYS A 4 2.72 -1.26 14.22
N LEU A 5 3.40 -0.33 13.56
CA LEU A 5 4.21 -0.62 12.37
C LEU A 5 5.37 -1.57 12.73
N PRO A 6 5.85 -2.39 11.77
CA PRO A 6 6.96 -3.31 12.01
C PRO A 6 8.18 -2.58 12.56
N LYS A 7 8.70 -3.07 13.70
CA LYS A 7 9.97 -2.58 14.25
C LYS A 7 11.09 -3.05 13.34
N THR A 8 11.50 -2.16 12.46
CA THR A 8 12.62 -2.36 11.55
C THR A 8 13.72 -1.37 11.97
N GLY A 9 14.97 -1.57 11.55
CA GLY A 9 16.18 -0.94 12.14
C GLY A 9 16.20 0.60 12.26
N LEU A 10 17.27 1.15 12.82
CA LEU A 10 17.43 2.56 13.25
C LEU A 10 17.10 3.66 12.21
N THR A 11 17.06 3.36 10.91
CA THR A 11 16.86 4.34 9.84
C THR A 11 15.79 3.88 8.88
N ILE A 12 14.52 4.05 9.26
CA ILE A 12 13.38 3.72 8.39
C ILE A 12 12.35 4.84 8.42
N ASN A 13 12.03 5.32 7.22
CA ASN A 13 10.98 6.29 6.98
C ASN A 13 9.82 5.58 6.29
N ASN A 14 8.65 5.60 6.91
CA ASN A 14 7.42 5.06 6.33
C ASN A 14 6.58 6.21 5.79
N LEU A 15 6.21 6.12 4.52
CA LEU A 15 5.30 7.05 3.84
C LEU A 15 4.02 6.28 3.54
N ILE A 16 2.89 6.78 4.03
CA ILE A 16 1.58 6.13 3.85
C ILE A 16 0.66 7.17 3.22
N ALA A 17 0.13 6.85 2.05
CA ALA A 17 -0.98 7.58 1.46
C ALA A 17 -2.29 6.95 1.96
N LYS A 18 -3.30 7.78 2.20
CA LYS A 18 -4.63 7.30 2.59
C LYS A 18 -5.49 7.12 1.35
N GLU A 19 -6.40 6.15 1.38
CA GLU A 19 -7.49 6.02 0.41
C GLU A 19 -6.99 6.03 -1.05
N ASP A 20 -7.46 6.96 -1.89
CA ASP A 20 -7.13 7.10 -3.31
C ASP A 20 -5.95 8.06 -3.58
N TYR A 21 -5.23 8.47 -2.53
CA TYR A 21 -4.04 9.29 -2.66
C TYR A 21 -2.81 8.44 -3.00
N TYR A 22 -1.89 9.00 -3.78
CA TYR A 22 -0.63 8.37 -4.13
C TYR A 22 0.49 9.41 -4.19
N PHE A 23 1.72 8.98 -3.92
CA PHE A 23 2.90 9.84 -4.01
C PHE A 23 3.44 9.82 -5.43
N VAL A 24 3.72 11.00 -5.98
CA VAL A 24 4.43 11.16 -7.25
C VAL A 24 5.67 12.02 -7.07
N TYR A 25 6.72 11.72 -7.82
CA TYR A 25 7.90 12.58 -7.86
C TYR A 25 7.58 13.87 -8.64
N PRO A 26 7.96 15.04 -8.11
CA PRO A 26 7.62 16.32 -8.73
C PRO A 26 8.37 16.58 -10.04
N THR A 27 9.51 15.91 -10.25
CA THR A 27 10.37 16.06 -11.42
C THR A 27 9.69 15.68 -12.73
N ASP A 28 8.66 14.82 -12.71
CA ASP A 28 7.85 14.50 -13.88
C ASP A 28 6.38 14.23 -13.49
N PHE A 29 5.76 15.24 -12.89
CA PHE A 29 4.41 15.12 -12.33
C PHE A 29 3.37 14.63 -13.35
N HIS A 30 3.34 15.21 -14.56
CA HIS A 30 2.31 14.90 -15.55
C HIS A 30 2.40 13.47 -16.07
N HIS A 31 3.61 12.94 -16.28
CA HIS A 31 3.81 11.56 -16.71
C HIS A 31 3.29 10.57 -15.65
N TYR A 32 3.69 10.76 -14.39
CA TYR A 32 3.27 9.88 -13.30
C TYR A 32 1.78 10.03 -12.97
N MET A 33 1.25 11.24 -12.99
CA MET A 33 -0.18 11.48 -12.83
C MET A 33 -0.99 10.74 -13.91
N ALA A 34 -0.63 10.88 -15.18
CA ALA A 34 -1.32 10.18 -16.27
C ALA A 34 -1.22 8.65 -16.16
N LYS A 35 -0.11 8.14 -15.61
CA LYS A 35 0.11 6.69 -15.42
C LYS A 35 -0.72 6.10 -14.27
N PHE A 36 -0.87 6.83 -13.16
CA PHE A 36 -1.50 6.31 -11.95
C PHE A 36 -2.98 6.70 -11.81
N ARG A 37 -3.41 7.79 -12.45
CA ARG A 37 -4.80 8.21 -12.45
C ARG A 37 -5.70 7.09 -12.95
N ASP A 38 -6.79 6.84 -12.23
CA ASP A 38 -7.83 5.85 -12.53
C ASP A 38 -7.30 4.41 -12.71
N SER A 39 -6.08 4.14 -12.20
CA SER A 39 -5.49 2.81 -12.19
C SER A 39 -5.69 2.13 -10.85
N PHE A 40 -5.77 0.79 -10.86
CA PHE A 40 -5.80 0.02 -9.62
C PHE A 40 -4.38 -0.13 -9.07
N GLN A 41 -4.13 0.48 -7.91
CA GLN A 41 -2.87 0.34 -7.19
C GLN A 41 -3.04 -0.63 -6.03
N HIS A 42 -1.99 -1.39 -5.72
CA HIS A 42 -1.96 -2.36 -4.62
C HIS A 42 -0.63 -2.23 -3.86
N GLY A 43 -0.57 -2.80 -2.66
CA GLY A 43 0.58 -2.71 -1.76
C GLY A 43 0.41 -1.66 -0.67
N GLY A 44 -0.83 -1.19 -0.45
CA GLY A 44 -1.17 -0.37 0.69
C GLY A 44 -1.39 -1.19 1.97
N ILE A 45 -1.80 -0.49 3.02
CA ILE A 45 -2.10 -1.07 4.35
C ILE A 45 -3.59 -1.01 4.67
N SER A 46 -4.43 -0.90 3.63
CA SER A 46 -5.88 -0.94 3.77
C SER A 46 -6.33 -2.31 4.31
N LEU A 47 -7.51 -2.37 4.91
CA LEU A 47 -7.99 -3.61 5.53
C LEU A 47 -8.19 -4.70 4.47
N GLU A 48 -8.64 -4.30 3.30
CA GLU A 48 -8.90 -5.10 2.11
C GLU A 48 -7.61 -5.73 1.55
N GLU A 49 -6.47 -5.06 1.71
CA GLU A 49 -5.16 -5.57 1.28
C GLU A 49 -4.46 -6.42 2.35
N MET A 50 -4.79 -6.18 3.63
CA MET A 50 -4.19 -6.90 4.75
C MET A 50 -4.93 -8.18 5.13
N ILE A 51 -6.26 -8.25 4.92
CA ILE A 51 -7.06 -9.45 5.19
C ILE A 51 -7.04 -10.36 3.97
N ILE A 52 -6.45 -11.55 4.14
CA ILE A 52 -6.40 -12.57 3.08
C ILE A 52 -7.44 -13.66 3.37
N PRO A 53 -8.33 -14.00 2.44
CA PRO A 53 -9.23 -15.13 2.59
C PRO A 53 -8.42 -16.44 2.58
N VAL A 54 -8.70 -17.30 3.55
CA VAL A 54 -8.11 -18.64 3.64
C VAL A 54 -9.22 -19.68 3.60
N VAL A 55 -8.92 -20.81 2.97
CA VAL A 55 -9.82 -21.97 2.94
C VAL A 55 -9.02 -23.22 3.28
N GLU A 56 -9.62 -24.08 4.10
CA GLU A 56 -9.12 -25.42 4.40
C GLU A 56 -9.99 -26.42 3.63
N LEU A 57 -9.35 -27.35 2.93
CA LEU A 57 -10.02 -28.37 2.13
C LEU A 57 -9.92 -29.72 2.82
N GLU A 58 -11.06 -30.38 2.98
CA GLU A 58 -11.08 -31.76 3.46
C GLU A 58 -10.94 -32.74 2.28
N PRO A 59 -10.06 -33.74 2.38
CA PRO A 59 -9.94 -34.78 1.36
C PRO A 59 -11.21 -35.63 1.29
N LYS A 60 -11.55 -36.09 0.08
CA LYS A 60 -12.63 -37.06 -0.15
C LYS A 60 -12.13 -38.49 -0.11
#